data_AF-A0A1V4Y8K1-F1
#
_entry.id   AF-A0A1V4Y8K1-F1
#
_cell.length_a   1.000
_cell.length_b   1.000
_cell.length_c   1.000
_cell.angle_alpha   90.00
_cell.angle_beta   90.00
_cell.angle_gamma   90.00
#
_symmetry.space_group_name_H-M   'P 1'
#
loop_
_entity.id
_entity.type
_entity.pdbx_description
1 polymer ?
#
loop_
_entity_poly.entity_id
_entity_poly.type
_entity_poly.pdbx_seq_one_letter_code
_entity_poly.pdbx_strand_id
1 'polypeptide(L)' 'MNEKAEELRVCPKCGYERGFHVFFRRSPDSRMLIGIICPSCGQSYDIGWLTADIEGWEPIKGEAYPEK' A
#
# COMPACT_ATOMS: atom_id res chain seq x y z
N MET A 1 -2.76 22.09 -21.68
CA MET A 1 -3.29 22.01 -20.30
C MET A 1 -2.22 21.35 -19.46
N ASN A 2 -1.65 22.05 -18.47
CA ASN A 2 -0.71 21.43 -17.54
C ASN A 2 -1.53 20.65 -16.51
N GLU A 3 -1.61 19.33 -16.69
CA GLU A 3 -2.20 18.42 -15.71
C GLU A 3 -1.26 18.38 -14.50
N LYS A 4 -1.62 19.03 -13.40
CA LYS A 4 -0.89 18.86 -12.14
C LYS A 4 -1.13 17.43 -11.68
N ALA A 5 -0.06 16.66 -11.48
CA ALA A 5 -0.17 15.34 -10.86
C ALA A 5 -0.85 15.49 -9.50
N GLU A 6 -2.02 14.89 -9.34
CA GLU A 6 -2.72 14.86 -8.05
C GLU A 6 -2.04 13.84 -7.14
N GLU A 7 -1.53 14.30 -6.00
CA GLU A 7 -0.87 13.44 -5.00
C GLU A 7 -1.87 12.90 -3.98
N LEU A 8 -1.95 11.57 -3.86
CA LEU A 8 -2.72 10.90 -2.83
C LEU A 8 -1.97 10.92 -1.48
N ARG A 9 -2.05 12.03 -0.75
CA ARG A 9 -1.33 12.23 0.51
C ARG A 9 -2.19 12.46 1.75
N VAL A 10 -3.43 12.94 1.58
CA VAL A 10 -4.32 13.33 2.68
C VAL A 10 -5.31 12.22 3.00
N CYS A 11 -5.41 11.84 4.27
CA CYS A 11 -6.42 10.89 4.75
C CYS A 11 -7.81 11.55 4.81
N PRO A 12 -8.82 11.09 4.04
CA PRO A 12 -10.13 11.70 4.04
C PRO A 12 -10.92 11.44 5.34
N LYS A 13 -10.48 10.51 6.19
CA LYS A 13 -11.10 10.24 7.49
C LYS A 13 -10.62 11.19 8.60
N CYS A 14 -9.32 11.48 8.67
CA CYS A 14 -8.73 12.21 9.80
C CYS A 14 -7.87 13.41 9.43
N GLY A 15 -7.67 13.70 8.13
CA GLY A 15 -6.88 14.83 7.67
C GLY A 15 -5.36 14.66 7.76
N TYR A 16 -4.85 13.47 8.09
CA TYR A 16 -3.40 13.23 8.10
C TYR A 16 -2.79 13.43 6.71
N GLU A 17 -1.72 14.22 6.57
CA GLU A 17 -1.23 14.69 5.26
C GLU A 17 0.14 14.13 4.82
N ARG A 18 0.81 13.31 5.63
CA ARG A 18 2.16 12.81 5.32
C ARG A 18 2.14 11.50 4.54
N GLY A 19 1.06 11.23 3.80
CA GLY A 19 0.90 10.01 3.02
C GLY A 19 0.45 8.80 3.84
N PHE A 20 0.55 7.63 3.23
CA PHE A 20 0.03 6.38 3.75
C PHE A 20 1.12 5.31 3.81
N HIS A 21 0.98 4.35 4.74
CA HIS A 21 1.70 3.09 4.64
C HIS A 21 1.02 2.18 3.62
N VAL A 22 1.78 1.26 3.03
CA VAL A 22 1.27 0.23 2.12
C VAL A 22 1.08 -1.07 2.88
N PHE A 23 0.03 -1.82 2.56
CA PHE A 23 -0.21 -3.16 3.09
C PHE A 23 -0.65 -4.12 1.98
N PHE A 24 -0.55 -5.42 2.26
CA PHE A 24 -0.92 -6.48 1.33
C PHE A 24 -2.10 -7.29 1.90
N ARG A 25 -3.08 -7.61 1.06
CA ARG A 25 -4.24 -8.44 1.40
C ARG A 25 -4.43 -9.54 0.36
N ARG A 26 -4.69 -10.76 0.81
CA ARG A 26 -4.94 -11.90 -0.07
C ARG A 26 -6.21 -11.69 -0.90
N SER A 27 -6.13 -11.92 -2.20
CA SER A 27 -7.29 -11.98 -3.11
C SER A 27 -7.65 -13.46 -3.40
N PRO A 28 -8.92 -13.78 -3.72
CA PRO A 28 -9.35 -15.16 -4.00
C PRO A 28 -8.70 -15.82 -5.22
N ASP A 29 -8.11 -15.02 -6.11
CA ASP A 29 -7.62 -15.39 -7.44
C ASP A 29 -6.09 -15.51 -7.51
N SER A 30 -5.45 -15.88 -6.40
CA SER A 30 -3.98 -15.99 -6.27
C SER A 30 -3.19 -14.69 -6.53
N ARG A 31 -3.89 -13.54 -6.65
CA ARG A 31 -3.28 -12.21 -6.67
C ARG A 31 -3.27 -11.61 -5.27
N MET A 32 -2.50 -10.55 -5.09
CA MET A 32 -2.51 -9.75 -3.88
C MET A 32 -3.05 -8.37 -4.16
N LEU A 33 -3.93 -7.92 -3.30
CA LEU A 33 -4.35 -6.54 -3.27
C LEU A 33 -3.34 -5.72 -2.47
N ILE A 34 -2.85 -4.66 -3.08
CA ILE A 34 -2.00 -3.66 -2.46
C ILE A 34 -2.90 -2.50 -2.05
N GLY A 35 -3.08 -2.33 -0.75
CA GLY A 35 -3.88 -1.25 -0.18
C GLY A 35 -3.00 -0.23 0.53
N ILE A 36 -3.60 0.91 0.84
CA ILE A 36 -2.97 1.97 1.64
C ILE A 36 -3.68 2.09 2.98
N ILE A 37 -2.92 2.33 4.05
CA ILE A 37 -3.46 2.49 5.40
C ILE A 37 -2.91 3.75 6.05
N CYS A 38 -3.82 4.53 6.65
CA CYS A 38 -3.46 5.76 7.33
C CYS A 38 -2.67 5.43 8.61
N PRO A 39 -1.42 5.90 8.78
CA PRO A 39 -0.63 5.60 9.97
C PRO A 39 -1.17 6.29 11.23
N SER A 40 -1.99 7.32 11.08
CA SER A 40 -2.57 8.06 12.21
C SER A 40 -3.86 7.40 12.75
N CYS A 41 -4.82 7.04 11.88
CA CYS A 41 -6.12 6.53 12.31
C CYS A 41 -6.41 5.07 11.94
N GLY A 42 -5.48 4.40 11.24
CA GLY A 42 -5.62 3.00 10.82
C GLY A 42 -6.65 2.75 9.71
N GLN A 43 -7.27 3.79 9.15
CA GLN A 43 -8.21 3.62 8.03
C GLN A 43 -7.48 3.12 6.79
N SER A 44 -7.91 1.98 6.28
CA SER A 44 -7.42 1.42 5.02
C SER A 44 -8.30 1.85 3.85
N TYR A 45 -7.68 1.92 2.67
CA TYR A 45 -8.31 2.19 1.38
C TYR A 45 -7.78 1.21 0.34
N ASP A 46 -8.69 0.76 -0.50
CA ASP A 46 -8.38 -0.02 -1.70
C ASP A 46 -8.26 0.97 -2.88
N ILE A 47 -7.15 0.89 -3.61
CA ILE A 47 -6.87 1.75 -4.75
C ILE A 47 -6.86 0.96 -6.08
N GLY A 48 -7.33 -0.29 -6.06
CA GLY A 48 -7.40 -1.16 -7.24
C GLY A 48 -6.05 -1.73 -7.67
N TRP A 49 -5.00 -1.59 -6.86
CA TRP A 49 -3.69 -2.13 -7.18
C TRP A 49 -3.64 -3.62 -6.83
N LEU A 50 -3.41 -4.44 -7.85
CA LEU A 50 -3.17 -5.87 -7.72
C LEU A 50 -1.71 -6.19 -8.07
N THR A 51 -1.11 -7.15 -7.39
CA THR A 51 0.14 -7.75 -7.84
C THR A 51 -0.07 -8.55 -9.12
N ALA A 52 1.03 -8.86 -9.80
CA ALA A 52 1.06 -10.01 -10.70
C ALA A 52 0.68 -11.30 -9.96
N ASP A 53 0.43 -12.36 -10.71
CA ASP A 53 0.18 -13.68 -10.15
C ASP A 53 1.39 -14.10 -9.30
N ILE A 54 1.15 -14.45 -8.03
CA ILE A 54 2.19 -14.87 -7.11
C ILE A 54 2.01 -16.35 -6.76
N GLU A 55 3.12 -17.09 -6.74
CA GLU A 55 3.09 -18.54 -6.48
C GLU A 55 2.98 -18.90 -4.98
N GLY A 56 3.16 -17.93 -4.07
CA GLY A 56 3.13 -18.19 -2.63
C GLY A 56 3.04 -16.95 -1.75
N TRP A 57 2.53 -17.13 -0.53
CA TRP A 57 2.27 -16.07 0.46
C TRP A 57 3.42 -15.86 1.46
N GLU A 58 4.24 -16.88 1.69
CA GLU A 58 5.26 -16.84 2.72
C GLU A 58 6.44 -15.96 2.28
N PRO A 59 6.80 -14.92 3.05
CA PRO A 59 7.97 -14.11 2.73
C PRO A 59 9.23 -14.96 2.72
N ILE A 60 9.95 -14.93 1.60
CA ILE A 60 11.30 -15.50 1.53
C ILE A 60 12.27 -14.47 2.12
N LYS A 61 13.06 -14.89 3.10
CA LYS A 61 14.04 -14.02 3.75
C LYS A 61 15.06 -13.51 2.72
N GLY A 62 15.07 -12.19 2.49
CA GLY A 62 16.06 -11.51 1.66
C GLY A 62 17.30 -11.07 2.44
N GLU A 63 18.15 -10.28 1.79
CA GLU A 63 19.32 -9.66 2.42
C GLU A 63 18.92 -8.73 3.56
N ALA A 64 19.67 -8.78 4.67
CA ALA A 64 19.52 -7.85 5.77
C ALA A 64 20.47 -6.65 5.54
N TYR A 65 19.90 -5.45 5.42
CA TYR A 65 20.69 -4.23 5.30
C TYR A 65 21.05 -3.72 6.69
N PRO A 66 22.32 -3.40 6.98
CA PRO A 66 22.74 -2.91 8.29
C PRO A 66 22.13 -1.53 8.59
N GLU A 67 21.87 -1.26 9.87
CA GLU A 67 21.53 0.08 10.35
C GLU A 67 22.71 1.03 10.07
N LYS A 68 22.41 2.21 9.52
CA LYS A 68 23.40 3.25 9.22
C LYS A 68 23.86 4.00 10.46
#